data_AF-G3Y2J1-F1
#
_entry.id   AF-G3Y2J1-F1
#
_cell.length_a   1.000
_cell.length_b   1.000
_cell.length_c   1.000
_cell.angle_alpha   90.00
_cell.angle_beta   90.00
_cell.angle_gamma   90.00
#
_symmetry.space_group_name_H-M   'P 1'
#
loop_
_entity.id
_entity.type
_entity.pdbx_description
1 polymer ?
#
loop_
_entity_poly.entity_id
_entity_poly.type
_entity_poly.pdbx_seq_one_letter_code
_entity_poly.pdbx_strand_id
1 'polypeptide(L)'
;MSIPTSITQILKAGPIHFGPFIVTTQVFHLTPHTYALVNLKPILPGHVLISPRRVVPRVTDLTPTETSDLFLTVRRVARMIERVYGASSLNIAIQDGADAGQSVPHVHAHVIPRKRGDLDDKGGMDAVYEMLDGEEGDLRDVFSKDGDEGRRRRFPRVDNDERKPRSAEEMEGEAWRLAGEMEKELDD
;
A
#
# COMPACT_ATOMS: atom_id res chain seq x y z
N MET A 1 -14.70 18.05 -10.22
CA MET A 1 -14.48 16.71 -10.80
C MET A 1 -15.51 15.77 -10.19
N SER A 2 -16.14 14.90 -10.98
CA SER A 2 -17.06 13.87 -10.45
C SER A 2 -16.26 12.81 -9.71
N ILE A 3 -16.80 12.32 -8.58
CA ILE A 3 -16.20 11.21 -7.82
C ILE A 3 -16.18 9.96 -8.74
N PRO A 4 -15.05 9.24 -8.86
CA PRO A 4 -15.00 7.99 -9.61
C PRO A 4 -16.04 6.98 -9.12
N THR A 5 -16.57 6.16 -10.02
CA THR A 5 -17.58 5.14 -9.68
C THR A 5 -16.99 4.11 -8.71
N SER A 6 -15.71 3.76 -8.90
CA SER A 6 -14.94 2.88 -8.02
C SER A 6 -14.87 3.40 -6.58
N ILE A 7 -14.64 4.70 -6.36
CA ILE A 7 -14.64 5.31 -5.02
C ILE A 7 -16.01 5.16 -4.35
N THR A 8 -17.09 5.38 -5.10
CA THR A 8 -18.45 5.20 -4.57
C THR A 8 -18.71 3.75 -4.13
N GLN A 9 -18.18 2.76 -4.88
CA GLN A 9 -18.29 1.35 -4.51
C GLN A 9 -17.47 1.01 -3.26
N ILE A 10 -16.26 1.55 -3.15
CA ILE A 10 -15.37 1.38 -1.98
C ILE A 10 -16.05 1.90 -0.71
N LEU A 11 -16.60 3.12 -0.75
CA LEU A 11 -17.28 3.70 0.41
C LEU A 11 -18.54 2.93 0.83
N LYS A 12 -19.20 2.25 -0.11
CA LYS A 12 -20.36 1.38 0.16
C LYS A 12 -19.98 -0.01 0.70
N ALA A 13 -18.75 -0.46 0.52
CA ALA A 13 -18.29 -1.78 0.94
C ALA A 13 -18.08 -1.92 2.47
N GLY A 14 -18.28 -0.83 3.22
CA GLY A 14 -18.04 -0.76 4.66
C GLY A 14 -16.57 -0.46 5.01
N PRO A 15 -16.22 -0.41 6.32
CA PRO A 15 -14.86 -0.12 6.75
C PRO A 15 -13.84 -1.15 6.25
N ILE A 16 -12.80 -0.69 5.55
CA ILE A 16 -11.68 -1.52 5.11
C ILE A 16 -10.55 -1.39 6.11
N HIS A 17 -10.02 -2.53 6.55
CA HIS A 17 -8.97 -2.61 7.56
C HIS A 17 -7.64 -3.04 6.94
N PHE A 18 -6.57 -2.34 7.30
CA PHE A 18 -5.20 -2.78 7.11
C PHE A 18 -4.61 -3.10 8.50
N GLY A 19 -4.58 -4.38 8.87
CA GLY A 19 -4.30 -4.76 10.25
C GLY A 19 -5.32 -4.11 11.21
N PRO A 20 -4.89 -3.34 12.23
CA PRO A 20 -5.79 -2.65 13.15
C PRO A 20 -6.32 -1.30 12.63
N PHE A 21 -5.88 -0.82 11.46
CA PHE A 21 -6.14 0.54 11.00
C PHE A 21 -7.29 0.58 9.98
N ILE A 22 -8.19 1.56 10.10
CA ILE A 22 -9.22 1.83 9.07
C ILE A 22 -8.59 2.69 7.98
N VAL A 23 -8.61 2.19 6.73
CA VAL A 23 -7.91 2.80 5.59
C VAL A 23 -8.84 3.11 4.40
N THR A 24 -10.15 3.10 4.63
CA THR A 24 -11.17 3.14 3.55
C THR A 24 -10.97 4.29 2.56
N THR A 25 -10.57 5.48 3.02
CA THR A 25 -10.39 6.65 2.14
C THR A 25 -9.05 6.66 1.39
N GLN A 26 -8.12 5.77 1.75
CA GLN A 26 -6.83 5.57 1.07
C GLN A 26 -6.90 4.49 -0.01
N VAL A 27 -8.02 3.75 -0.10
CA VAL A 27 -8.22 2.68 -1.08
C VAL A 27 -8.62 3.28 -2.43
N PHE A 28 -7.97 2.82 -3.50
CA PHE A 28 -8.25 3.24 -4.88
C PHE A 28 -8.74 2.12 -5.79
N HIS A 29 -8.67 0.87 -5.34
CA HIS A 29 -9.19 -0.29 -6.07
C HIS A 29 -9.66 -1.38 -5.11
N LEU A 30 -10.74 -2.08 -5.48
CA LEU A 30 -11.38 -3.11 -4.67
C LEU A 30 -11.88 -4.24 -5.55
N THR A 31 -11.64 -5.48 -5.11
CA THR A 31 -12.19 -6.72 -5.67
C THR A 31 -12.97 -7.46 -4.56
N PRO A 32 -13.58 -8.64 -4.84
CA PRO A 32 -14.23 -9.42 -3.80
C PRO A 32 -13.29 -9.80 -2.63
N HIS A 33 -12.00 -10.02 -2.88
CA HIS A 33 -11.05 -10.54 -1.88
C HIS A 33 -9.84 -9.64 -1.60
N THR A 34 -9.60 -8.59 -2.39
CA THR A 34 -8.39 -7.75 -2.33
C THR A 34 -8.74 -6.28 -2.43
N TYR A 35 -7.88 -5.42 -1.90
CA TYR A 35 -7.92 -3.98 -2.14
C TYR A 35 -6.51 -3.43 -2.37
N ALA A 36 -6.43 -2.27 -3.03
CA ALA A 36 -5.19 -1.53 -3.23
C ALA A 36 -5.31 -0.14 -2.59
N LEU A 37 -4.26 0.29 -1.88
CA LEU A 37 -4.21 1.55 -1.14
C LEU A 37 -2.90 2.30 -1.36
N VAL A 38 -2.95 3.62 -1.20
CA VAL A 38 -1.76 4.47 -1.24
C VAL A 38 -0.95 4.35 0.06
N ASN A 39 0.38 4.45 -0.03
CA ASN A 39 1.27 4.24 1.13
C ASN A 39 1.45 5.51 1.99
N LEU A 40 1.49 5.40 3.31
CA LEU A 40 1.73 6.55 4.20
C LEU A 40 3.12 7.19 4.00
N LYS A 41 4.17 6.37 3.87
CA LYS A 41 5.57 6.79 3.68
C LYS A 41 6.14 6.15 2.41
N PRO A 42 5.74 6.62 1.21
CA PRO A 42 6.19 6.01 -0.03
C PRO A 42 7.72 6.10 -0.19
N ILE A 43 8.36 4.98 -0.51
CA ILE A 43 9.81 4.91 -0.84
C ILE A 43 10.13 5.77 -2.07
N LEU A 44 9.28 5.66 -3.10
CA LEU A 44 9.29 6.48 -4.31
C LEU A 44 7.85 6.91 -4.66
N PRO A 45 7.65 8.01 -5.39
CA PRO A 45 6.32 8.41 -5.85
C PRO A 45 5.60 7.27 -6.59
N GLY A 46 4.39 6.95 -6.17
CA GLY A 46 3.61 5.83 -6.72
C GLY A 46 3.83 4.48 -6.04
N HIS A 47 4.61 4.44 -4.94
CA HIS A 47 4.62 3.29 -4.05
C HIS A 47 3.23 3.09 -3.43
N VAL A 48 2.56 2.01 -3.85
CA VAL A 48 1.26 1.57 -3.33
C VAL A 48 1.35 0.18 -2.72
N LEU A 49 0.33 -0.16 -1.93
CA LEU A 49 0.19 -1.47 -1.29
C LEU A 49 -1.04 -2.19 -1.86
N ILE A 50 -0.99 -3.52 -1.89
CA ILE A 50 -2.12 -4.40 -2.27
C ILE A 50 -2.27 -5.48 -1.20
N SER A 51 -3.46 -5.67 -0.65
CA SER A 51 -3.69 -6.48 0.55
C SER A 51 -5.03 -7.23 0.46
N PRO A 52 -5.15 -8.47 1.00
CA PRO A 52 -6.43 -9.16 1.06
C PRO A 52 -7.39 -8.40 1.98
N ARG A 53 -8.70 -8.53 1.75
CA ARG A 53 -9.72 -7.93 2.63
C ARG A 53 -9.78 -8.61 3.99
N ARG A 54 -9.47 -9.91 4.05
CA ARG A 54 -9.40 -10.65 5.31
C ARG A 54 -8.04 -10.42 5.95
N VAL A 55 -8.04 -9.89 7.17
CA VAL A 55 -6.82 -9.60 7.92
C VAL A 55 -6.13 -10.89 8.35
N VAL A 56 -5.12 -11.30 7.58
CA VAL A 56 -4.22 -12.41 7.92
C VAL A 56 -2.75 -12.00 7.88
N PRO A 57 -1.91 -12.45 8.82
CA PRO A 57 -0.52 -12.02 8.90
C PRO A 57 0.38 -12.68 7.86
N ARG A 58 0.09 -13.92 7.44
CA ARG A 58 1.01 -14.69 6.58
C ARG A 58 0.41 -15.05 5.23
N VAL A 59 1.23 -15.11 4.20
CA VAL A 59 0.85 -15.57 2.86
C VAL A 59 0.30 -17.00 2.92
N THR A 60 0.83 -17.83 3.81
CA THR A 60 0.36 -19.20 4.06
C THR A 60 -1.04 -19.29 4.67
N ASP A 61 -1.58 -18.18 5.20
CA ASP A 61 -2.93 -18.13 5.76
C ASP A 61 -3.99 -17.79 4.70
N LEU A 62 -3.58 -17.45 3.48
CA LEU A 62 -4.48 -17.16 2.36
C LEU A 62 -5.12 -18.45 1.84
N THR A 63 -6.40 -18.34 1.45
CA THR A 63 -7.05 -19.37 0.64
C THR A 63 -6.56 -19.29 -0.81
N PRO A 64 -6.66 -20.37 -1.61
CA PRO A 64 -6.29 -20.33 -3.02
C PRO A 64 -7.00 -19.24 -3.83
N THR A 65 -8.26 -18.93 -3.48
CA THR A 65 -9.04 -17.86 -4.09
C THR A 65 -8.46 -16.49 -3.74
N GLU A 66 -8.14 -16.23 -2.48
CA GLU A 66 -7.50 -14.97 -2.06
C GLU A 66 -6.10 -14.83 -2.65
N THR A 67 -5.31 -15.90 -2.70
CA THR A 67 -3.99 -15.89 -3.36
C THR A 67 -4.12 -15.50 -4.83
N SER A 68 -5.05 -16.11 -5.56
CA SER A 68 -5.25 -15.83 -6.98
C SER A 68 -5.72 -14.39 -7.21
N ASP A 69 -6.72 -13.95 -6.45
CA ASP A 69 -7.26 -12.59 -6.55
C ASP A 69 -6.19 -11.55 -6.19
N LEU A 70 -5.40 -11.76 -5.13
CA LEU A 70 -4.30 -10.89 -4.73
C LEU A 70 -3.29 -10.67 -5.85
N PHE A 71 -2.77 -11.74 -6.47
CA PHE A 71 -1.75 -11.62 -7.51
C PHE A 71 -2.32 -11.09 -8.84
N LEU A 72 -3.58 -11.39 -9.16
CA LEU A 72 -4.26 -10.76 -10.30
C LEU A 72 -4.43 -9.24 -10.07
N THR A 73 -4.78 -8.83 -8.85
CA THR A 73 -4.82 -7.41 -8.49
C THR A 73 -3.43 -6.77 -8.55
N VAL A 74 -2.40 -7.41 -8.02
CA VAL A 74 -1.01 -6.93 -8.11
C VAL A 74 -0.61 -6.70 -9.56
N ARG A 75 -0.85 -7.68 -10.46
CA ARG A 75 -0.57 -7.54 -11.89
C ARG A 75 -1.29 -6.34 -12.50
N ARG A 76 -2.58 -6.15 -12.20
CA ARG A 76 -3.37 -5.04 -12.77
C ARG A 76 -2.91 -3.67 -12.26
N VAL A 77 -2.72 -3.55 -10.95
CA VAL A 77 -2.23 -2.31 -10.32
C VAL A 77 -0.82 -1.98 -10.79
N ALA A 78 0.07 -2.98 -10.91
CA ALA A 78 1.41 -2.82 -11.46
C ALA A 78 1.42 -2.16 -12.84
N ARG A 79 0.60 -2.66 -13.79
CA ARG A 79 0.48 -2.06 -15.14
C ARG A 79 0.02 -0.60 -15.07
N MET A 80 -0.97 -0.31 -14.25
CA MET A 80 -1.50 1.05 -14.08
C MET A 80 -0.43 1.98 -13.49
N ILE A 81 0.24 1.58 -12.42
CA ILE A 81 1.27 2.36 -11.74
C ILE A 81 2.45 2.63 -12.68
N GLU A 82 2.91 1.62 -13.43
CA GLU A 82 3.98 1.78 -14.41
C GLU A 82 3.63 2.87 -15.45
N ARG A 83 2.41 2.82 -16.02
CA ARG A 83 1.94 3.83 -16.98
C ARG A 83 1.83 5.22 -16.34
N VAL A 84 1.14 5.33 -15.21
CA VAL A 84 0.79 6.61 -14.58
C VAL A 84 2.02 7.37 -14.11
N TYR A 85 3.04 6.67 -13.63
CA TYR A 85 4.27 7.29 -13.16
C TYR A 85 5.38 7.33 -14.22
N GLY A 86 5.13 6.80 -15.43
CA GLY A 86 6.12 6.73 -16.51
C GLY A 86 7.35 5.92 -16.11
N ALA A 87 7.12 4.84 -15.36
CA ALA A 87 8.16 3.91 -14.94
C ALA A 87 8.52 2.95 -16.09
N SER A 88 9.67 2.31 -16.01
CA SER A 88 10.11 1.29 -16.97
C SER A 88 10.23 -0.10 -16.34
N SER A 89 10.08 -0.17 -15.02
CA SER A 89 10.25 -1.37 -14.21
C SER A 89 9.55 -1.16 -12.87
N LEU A 90 9.39 -2.24 -12.11
CA LEU A 90 8.76 -2.23 -10.80
C LEU A 90 9.56 -3.09 -9.82
N ASN A 91 9.65 -2.67 -8.56
CA ASN A 91 9.88 -3.62 -7.46
C ASN A 91 8.53 -4.08 -6.93
N ILE A 92 8.35 -5.40 -6.83
CA ILE A 92 7.20 -6.03 -6.20
C ILE A 92 7.71 -6.92 -5.08
N ALA A 93 7.32 -6.63 -3.83
CA ALA A 93 7.86 -7.31 -2.65
C ALA A 93 6.74 -7.65 -1.66
N ILE A 94 6.88 -8.77 -0.96
CA ILE A 94 6.04 -9.14 0.19
C ILE A 94 6.99 -9.52 1.32
N GLN A 95 6.87 -8.83 2.45
CA GLN A 95 7.59 -9.15 3.69
C GLN A 95 6.71 -10.09 4.52
N ASP A 96 6.87 -11.40 4.33
CA ASP A 96 6.00 -12.41 4.94
C ASP A 96 6.48 -12.81 6.36
N GLY A 97 6.16 -11.97 7.35
CA GLY A 97 6.46 -12.18 8.77
C GLY A 97 7.50 -11.21 9.32
N ALA A 98 7.60 -11.14 10.66
CA ALA A 98 8.42 -10.13 11.37
C ALA A 98 9.91 -10.17 10.96
N ASP A 99 10.49 -11.36 10.86
CA ASP A 99 11.91 -11.53 10.48
C ASP A 99 12.18 -11.23 8.99
N ALA A 100 11.12 -11.03 8.19
CA ALA A 100 11.20 -10.56 6.80
C ALA A 100 10.98 -9.04 6.68
N GLY A 101 10.83 -8.32 7.80
CA GLY A 101 10.59 -6.87 7.84
C GLY A 101 9.11 -6.46 7.94
N GLN A 102 8.18 -7.39 8.16
CA GLN A 102 6.75 -7.08 8.23
C GLN A 102 6.42 -6.17 9.42
N SER A 103 5.99 -4.93 9.15
CA SER A 103 5.63 -3.97 10.19
C SER A 103 4.16 -4.10 10.64
N VAL A 104 3.24 -4.24 9.68
CA VAL A 104 1.80 -4.47 9.94
C VAL A 104 1.49 -5.96 9.74
N PRO A 105 0.93 -6.67 10.75
CA PRO A 105 0.64 -8.11 10.67
C PRO A 105 -0.60 -8.39 9.81
N HIS A 106 -0.52 -8.01 8.55
CA HIS A 106 -1.50 -8.18 7.50
C HIS A 106 -0.73 -8.35 6.19
N VAL A 107 -0.98 -9.39 5.40
CA VAL A 107 -0.32 -9.58 4.09
C VAL A 107 -0.48 -8.33 3.23
N HIS A 108 0.61 -7.81 2.69
CA HIS A 108 0.57 -6.77 1.67
C HIS A 108 1.74 -6.91 0.70
N ALA A 109 1.45 -6.68 -0.58
CA ALA A 109 2.45 -6.54 -1.62
C ALA A 109 2.75 -5.06 -1.82
N HIS A 110 4.03 -4.71 -1.76
CA HIS A 110 4.53 -3.42 -2.22
C HIS A 110 4.58 -3.43 -3.75
N VAL A 111 4.15 -2.35 -4.38
CA VAL A 111 4.39 -2.09 -5.80
C VAL A 111 5.04 -0.72 -5.91
N ILE A 112 6.30 -0.70 -6.35
CA ILE A 112 7.14 0.50 -6.37
C ILE A 112 7.61 0.75 -7.81
N PRO A 113 7.18 1.84 -8.45
CA PRO A 113 7.64 2.18 -9.79
C PRO A 113 9.10 2.58 -9.81
N ARG A 114 9.84 2.07 -10.80
CA ARG A 114 11.28 2.31 -10.99
C ARG A 114 11.57 3.02 -12.30
N LYS A 115 12.49 3.99 -12.23
CA LYS A 115 13.10 4.66 -13.39
C LYS A 115 14.61 4.52 -13.31
N ARG A 116 15.28 4.59 -14.46
CA ARG A 116 16.75 4.65 -14.47
C ARG A 116 17.22 5.87 -13.65
N GLY A 117 18.11 5.61 -12.69
CA GLY A 117 18.71 6.64 -11.84
C GLY A 117 17.83 7.18 -10.72
N ASP A 118 16.66 6.57 -10.45
CA ASP A 118 15.73 7.05 -9.42
C ASP A 118 16.24 7.00 -7.97
N LEU A 119 17.34 6.27 -7.75
CA LEU A 119 17.99 6.09 -6.45
C LEU A 119 19.51 6.37 -6.50
N ASP A 120 20.05 6.99 -7.56
CA ASP A 120 21.49 7.21 -7.69
C ASP A 120 22.06 8.02 -6.50
N ASP A 121 21.34 9.06 -6.07
CA ASP A 121 21.70 9.87 -4.91
C ASP A 121 21.54 9.14 -3.56
N LYS A 122 20.96 7.94 -3.57
CA LYS A 122 20.68 7.12 -2.39
C LYS A 122 21.48 5.81 -2.34
N GLY A 123 22.48 5.65 -3.21
CA GLY A 123 23.32 4.45 -3.28
C GLY A 123 23.01 3.52 -4.46
N GLY A 124 22.20 3.97 -5.42
CA GLY A 124 21.91 3.26 -6.66
C GLY A 124 20.74 2.27 -6.56
N MET A 125 20.66 1.36 -7.52
CA MET A 125 19.49 0.50 -7.74
C MET A 125 19.09 -0.36 -6.53
N ASP A 126 20.08 -0.83 -5.78
CA ASP A 126 19.93 -1.74 -4.63
C ASP A 126 19.56 -1.02 -3.33
N ALA A 127 19.61 0.31 -3.30
CA ALA A 127 19.20 1.10 -2.13
C ALA A 127 17.73 0.83 -1.71
N VAL A 128 16.91 0.31 -2.63
CA VAL A 128 15.53 -0.09 -2.35
C VAL A 128 15.42 -1.19 -1.28
N TYR A 129 16.40 -2.09 -1.17
CA TYR A 129 16.36 -3.18 -0.19
C TYR A 129 16.48 -2.65 1.24
N GLU A 130 17.40 -1.72 1.46
CA GLU A 130 17.54 -1.02 2.75
C GLU A 130 16.32 -0.16 3.06
N MET A 131 15.72 0.49 2.04
CA MET A 131 14.51 1.30 2.24
C MET A 131 13.25 0.49 2.56
N LEU A 132 13.18 -0.76 2.09
CA LEU A 132 12.11 -1.69 2.42
C LEU A 132 12.22 -2.20 3.86
N ASP A 133 13.43 -2.25 4.43
CA ASP A 133 13.65 -2.60 5.84
C ASP A 133 13.26 -1.45 6.80
N GLY A 134 13.11 -0.23 6.28
CA GLY A 134 12.67 0.94 7.05
C GLY A 134 11.20 0.87 7.48
N GLU A 135 10.87 1.49 8.62
CA GLU A 135 9.49 1.48 9.15
C GLU A 135 8.48 2.14 8.19
N GLU A 136 7.39 1.44 7.87
CA GLU A 136 6.30 1.95 7.02
C GLU A 136 5.56 3.16 7.64
N GLY A 137 5.80 3.44 8.93
CA GLY A 137 5.21 4.52 9.71
C GLY A 137 3.96 4.09 10.48
N ASP A 138 3.69 4.74 11.62
CA ASP A 138 2.50 4.46 12.43
C ASP A 138 1.27 5.18 11.87
N LEU A 139 0.34 4.41 11.29
CA LEU A 139 -0.95 4.91 10.81
C LEU A 139 -1.80 5.49 11.96
N ARG A 140 -1.59 5.09 13.24
CA ARG A 140 -2.33 5.69 14.37
C ARG A 140 -2.11 7.18 14.45
N ASP A 141 -0.91 7.70 14.23
CA ASP A 141 -0.65 9.13 14.39
C ASP A 141 -1.43 9.99 13.38
N VAL A 142 -1.81 9.40 12.23
CA VAL A 142 -2.60 10.06 11.18
C VAL A 142 -4.10 9.83 11.37
N PHE A 143 -4.51 8.67 11.91
CA PHE A 143 -5.91 8.24 11.95
C PHE A 143 -6.51 8.16 13.37
N SER A 144 -5.78 8.58 14.41
CA SER A 144 -6.31 8.70 15.79
C SER A 144 -7.28 9.86 15.90
N LYS A 145 -8.52 9.67 15.44
CA LYS A 145 -9.65 10.51 15.85
C LYS A 145 -10.57 9.87 16.89
N ASP A 146 -10.37 8.59 17.23
CA ASP A 146 -11.10 7.95 18.32
C ASP A 146 -10.12 7.46 19.40
N GLY A 147 -10.22 8.06 20.59
CA GLY A 147 -9.29 7.89 21.69
C GLY A 147 -9.27 6.49 22.29
N ASP A 148 -8.37 5.64 21.79
CA ASP A 148 -7.96 4.41 22.47
C ASP A 148 -6.51 4.57 23.00
N GLU A 149 -6.38 4.87 24.30
CA GLU A 149 -5.10 4.93 25.04
C GLU A 149 -4.50 3.51 25.30
N GLY A 150 -4.72 2.56 24.39
CA GLY A 150 -4.42 1.14 24.58
C GLY A 150 -3.06 0.69 24.05
N ARG A 151 -2.10 0.52 24.97
CA ARG A 151 -0.85 -0.28 24.84
C ARG A 151 0.15 0.14 23.75
N ARG A 152 1.06 1.02 24.15
CA ARG A 152 2.38 1.21 23.53
C ARG A 152 3.21 -0.09 23.62
N ARG A 153 3.10 -0.99 22.64
CA ARG A 153 4.19 -1.94 22.36
C ARG A 153 5.27 -1.16 21.63
N ARG A 154 6.29 -0.76 22.37
CA ARG A 154 7.47 -0.07 21.84
C ARG A 154 8.28 -1.08 21.05
N PHE A 155 8.08 -1.12 19.74
CA PHE A 155 9.05 -1.76 18.84
C PHE A 155 10.39 -1.00 18.97
N PRO A 156 11.55 -1.69 18.92
CA PRO A 156 12.84 -1.02 19.03
C PRO A 156 13.03 -0.06 17.86
N ARG A 157 13.04 1.25 18.16
CA ARG A 157 13.31 2.29 17.18
C ARG A 157 14.78 2.25 16.78
N VAL A 158 15.09 1.63 15.66
CA VAL A 158 16.30 1.96 14.89
C VAL A 158 15.81 2.88 13.77
N ASP A 159 15.50 4.13 14.14
CA ASP A 159 14.92 5.10 13.23
C ASP A 159 16.03 5.68 12.34
N ASN A 160 16.28 5.00 11.23
CA ASN A 160 17.20 5.42 10.18
C ASN A 160 16.44 5.97 8.95
N ASP A 161 15.14 6.26 9.10
CA ASP A 161 14.25 6.64 8.01
C ASP A 161 13.84 8.12 8.07
N GLU A 162 14.45 8.93 7.21
CA GLU A 162 14.15 10.36 7.10
C GLU A 162 12.82 10.67 6.37
N ARG A 163 12.10 9.65 5.86
CA ARG A 163 10.82 9.85 5.14
C ARG A 163 9.73 10.36 6.09
N LYS A 164 9.12 11.48 5.71
CA LYS A 164 7.99 12.06 6.45
C LYS A 164 6.67 11.40 6.03
N PRO A 165 5.78 11.10 6.99
CA PRO A 165 4.43 10.62 6.68
C PRO A 165 3.65 11.69 5.93
N ARG A 166 2.82 11.26 4.98
CA ARG A 166 1.88 12.13 4.26
C ARG A 166 0.64 12.40 5.09
N SER A 167 -0.03 13.52 4.81
CA SER A 167 -1.31 13.84 5.44
C SER A 167 -2.45 12.99 4.87
N ALA A 168 -3.53 12.83 5.65
CA ALA A 168 -4.72 12.10 5.20
C ALA A 168 -5.35 12.71 3.93
N GLU A 169 -5.34 14.04 3.80
CA GLU A 169 -5.88 14.77 2.64
C GLU A 169 -5.04 14.48 1.37
N GLU A 170 -3.71 14.50 1.48
CA GLU A 170 -2.83 14.14 0.36
C GLU A 170 -3.04 12.69 -0.10
N MET A 171 -3.18 11.77 0.87
CA MET A 171 -3.41 10.36 0.57
C MET A 171 -4.78 10.14 -0.07
N GLU A 172 -5.84 10.76 0.44
CA GLU A 172 -7.19 10.66 -0.14
C GLU A 172 -7.22 11.24 -1.56
N GLY A 173 -6.59 12.40 -1.78
CA GLY A 173 -6.46 12.99 -3.11
C GLY A 173 -5.71 12.10 -4.10
N GLU A 174 -4.63 11.44 -3.66
CA GLU A 174 -3.93 10.47 -4.50
C GLU A 174 -4.79 9.23 -4.79
N ALA A 175 -5.48 8.68 -3.78
CA ALA A 175 -6.36 7.52 -3.96
C ALA A 175 -7.46 7.80 -4.98
N TRP A 176 -8.08 8.99 -4.93
CA TRP A 176 -9.10 9.39 -5.90
C TRP A 176 -8.56 9.50 -7.31
N ARG A 177 -7.35 10.08 -7.46
CA ARG A 177 -6.69 10.16 -8.77
C ARG A 177 -6.38 8.77 -9.32
N LEU A 178 -5.81 7.88 -8.52
CA LEU A 178 -5.48 6.51 -8.95
C LEU A 178 -6.73 5.68 -9.24
N ALA A 179 -7.82 5.90 -8.51
CA ALA A 179 -9.10 5.25 -8.78
C ALA A 179 -9.64 5.61 -10.18
N GLY A 180 -9.50 6.87 -10.59
CA GLY A 180 -9.84 7.31 -11.95
C GLY A 180 -8.92 6.73 -13.03
N GLU A 181 -7.65 6.45 -12.72
CA GLU A 181 -6.73 5.77 -13.64
C GLU A 181 -7.03 4.26 -13.74
N MET A 182 -7.44 3.62 -12.64
CA MET A 182 -7.85 2.22 -12.64
C MET A 182 -9.11 1.97 -13.45
N GLU A 183 -10.05 2.91 -13.53
CA GLU A 183 -11.25 2.79 -14.38
C GLU A 183 -10.92 2.72 -15.88
N LYS A 184 -9.71 3.18 -16.28
CA LYS A 184 -9.21 3.09 -17.65
C LYS A 184 -8.50 1.76 -17.93
N GLU A 185 -8.21 0.96 -16.90
CA GLU A 185 -7.64 -0.38 -17.06
C GLU A 185 -8.74 -1.35 -17.50
N LEU A 186 -8.57 -1.93 -18.69
CA LEU A 186 -9.45 -2.99 -19.15
C LEU A 186 -9.14 -4.30 -18.39
N ASP A 187 -10.20 -5.05 -18.10
CA ASP A 187 -10.08 -6.46 -17.70
C ASP A 187 -9.70 -7.26 -18.95
N ASP A 188 -8.65 -8.08 -18.85
CA ASP A 188 -8.23 -9.01 -19.93
C ASP A 188 -9.14 -10.25 -19.94
#